data_AF-A0A0S8G1A6-F1
#
_entry.id   AF-A0A0S8G1A6-F1
#
_cell.length_a   1.000
_cell.length_b   1.000
_cell.length_c   1.000
_cell.angle_alpha   90.00
_cell.angle_beta   90.00
_cell.angle_gamma   90.00
#
_symmetry.space_group_name_H-M   'P 1'
#
loop_
_entity.id
_entity.type
_entity.pdbx_description
1 polymer ?
#
loop_
_entity_poly.entity_id
_entity_poly.type
_entity_poly.pdbx_seq_one_letter_code
_entity_poly.pdbx_strand_id
1 'polypeptide(L)' 'MDTRIAGADNVTFIHPPEPEGHWVWDGGVDVKIAVYRRPSRWHQFWNRVLLGWRWEDEY' A
#
# COMPACT_ATOMS: atom_id res chain seq x y z
N MET A 1 37.71 -26.50 -5.66
CA MET A 1 37.05 -25.23 -6.04
C MET A 1 35.58 -25.38 -5.70
N ASP A 2 35.22 -24.95 -4.50
CA ASP A 2 33.87 -24.99 -3.96
C ASP A 2 33.09 -23.81 -4.57
N THR A 3 32.12 -24.08 -5.42
CA THR A 3 31.15 -23.06 -5.85
C THR A 3 29.77 -23.49 -5.34
N ARG A 4 29.63 -23.54 -4.02
CA ARG A 4 28.32 -23.54 -3.40
C ARG A 4 27.78 -22.13 -3.52
N ILE A 5 26.94 -21.90 -4.52
CA ILE A 5 26.00 -20.78 -4.54
C ILE A 5 25.07 -21.07 -3.35
N ALA A 6 25.39 -20.49 -2.19
CA ALA A 6 24.56 -20.52 -1.02
C ALA A 6 23.19 -19.98 -1.44
N GLY A 7 22.18 -20.82 -1.25
CA GLY A 7 20.82 -20.60 -1.74
C GLY A 7 20.35 -19.21 -1.36
N ALA A 8 19.76 -18.52 -2.34
CA ALA A 8 18.93 -17.37 -2.08
C ALA A 8 17.90 -17.79 -1.02
N ASP A 9 18.04 -17.23 0.18
CA ASP A 9 17.09 -17.39 1.26
C ASP A 9 15.71 -16.96 0.75
N ASN A 10 14.88 -17.94 0.41
CA ASN A 10 13.49 -17.73 0.03
C ASN A 10 12.76 -17.13 1.24
N VAL A 11 12.65 -15.80 1.27
CA VAL A 11 11.81 -15.06 2.20
C VAL A 11 10.36 -15.41 1.87
N THR A 12 9.90 -16.51 2.44
CA THR A 12 8.52 -16.96 2.34
C THR A 12 7.72 -16.08 3.31
N PHE A 13 7.07 -15.03 2.79
CA PHE A 13 6.12 -14.26 3.58
C PHE A 13 4.95 -15.18 3.93
N ILE A 14 4.86 -15.59 5.19
CA ILE A 14 3.89 -16.57 5.70
C ILE A 14 2.44 -16.06 5.52
N HIS A 15 2.26 -14.74 5.44
CA HIS A 15 1.06 -14.08 4.96
C HIS A 15 1.46 -12.81 4.19
N PRO A 16 0.71 -12.41 3.14
CA PRO A 16 0.92 -11.10 2.54
C PRO A 16 0.73 -10.03 3.64
N PRO A 17 1.54 -8.95 3.64
CA PRO A 17 1.37 -7.87 4.61
C PRO A 17 -0.05 -7.33 4.51
N GLU A 18 -0.64 -6.92 5.64
CA GLU A 18 -1.93 -6.25 5.65
C GLU A 18 -1.75 -4.81 5.15
N PRO A 19 -2.71 -4.26 4.39
CA PRO A 19 -2.70 -2.85 4.05
C PRO A 19 -2.71 -1.99 5.32
N GLU A 20 -2.05 -0.83 5.29
CA GLU A 20 -2.21 0.16 6.37
C GLU A 20 -3.52 0.94 6.23
N GLY A 21 -4.14 0.89 5.04
CA GLY A 21 -5.38 1.57 4.72
C GLY A 21 -5.63 1.61 3.22
N HIS A 22 -6.58 2.43 2.81
CA HIS A 22 -7.00 2.56 1.42
C HIS A 22 -7.31 4.00 1.03
N TRP A 23 -7.09 4.29 -0.25
CA TRP A 23 -7.63 5.48 -0.88
C TRP A 23 -9.06 5.21 -1.34
N VAL A 24 -9.97 6.13 -1.04
CA VAL A 24 -11.36 6.13 -1.50
C VAL A 24 -11.58 7.30 -2.47
N TRP A 25 -12.25 7.03 -3.58
CA TRP A 25 -12.72 8.07 -4.49
C TRP A 25 -14.24 8.20 -4.39
N ASP A 26 -14.73 9.40 -4.04
CA ASP A 26 -16.15 9.67 -3.84
C ASP A 26 -16.90 10.03 -5.15
N GLY A 27 -16.30 9.78 -6.32
CA GLY A 27 -16.82 10.21 -7.63
C GLY A 27 -18.02 9.42 -8.18
N GLY A 28 -18.81 8.77 -7.31
CA GLY A 28 -20.02 8.02 -7.68
C GLY A 28 -19.79 6.55 -8.02
N VAL A 29 -18.55 6.09 -7.98
CA VAL A 29 -18.19 4.66 -7.99
C VAL A 29 -17.34 4.44 -6.76
N ASP A 30 -17.76 3.54 -5.86
CA ASP A 30 -17.03 3.19 -4.64
C ASP A 30 -15.71 2.47 -4.97
N VAL A 31 -14.75 3.21 -5.50
CA VAL A 31 -13.41 2.71 -5.84
C VAL A 31 -12.52 2.85 -4.61
N LYS A 32 -11.96 1.71 -4.19
CA LYS A 32 -10.98 1.64 -3.10
C LYS A 32 -9.67 1.05 -3.61
N ILE A 33 -8.55 1.67 -3.24
CA ILE A 33 -7.19 1.18 -3.53
C ILE A 33 -6.45 0.96 -2.22
N ALA A 34 -6.23 -0.30 -1.85
CA ALA A 34 -5.46 -0.69 -0.67
C ALA A 34 -3.97 -0.37 -0.84
N VAL A 35 -3.33 0.10 0.23
CA VAL A 35 -1.90 0.46 0.23
C VAL A 35 -1.25 0.01 1.54
N TYR A 36 -0.07 -0.60 1.45
CA TYR A 36 0.72 -1.11 2.58
C TYR A 36 1.47 -0.06 3.39
N ARG A 37 1.29 1.23 3.06
CA ARG A 37 1.96 2.33 3.76
C ARG A 37 1.11 3.58 3.77
N ARG A 38 1.01 4.21 4.94
CA ARG A 38 0.26 5.43 5.17
C ARG A 38 0.93 6.61 4.46
N PRO A 39 0.20 7.31 3.58
CA PRO A 39 0.71 8.50 2.93
C PRO A 39 0.91 9.64 3.93
N SER A 40 1.88 10.51 3.67
CA SER A 40 2.08 11.71 4.51
C SER A 40 0.90 12.68 4.40
N ARG A 41 0.73 13.55 5.40
CA ARG A 41 -0.34 14.56 5.40
C ARG A 41 -0.31 15.48 4.18
N TRP A 42 0.88 15.82 3.68
CA TRP A 42 1.04 16.63 2.46
C TRP A 42 0.56 15.89 1.21
N HIS A 43 0.85 14.59 1.10
CA HIS A 43 0.37 13.76 0.01
C HIS A 43 -1.15 13.55 0.07
N GLN A 44 -1.71 13.37 1.28
CA GLN A 44 -3.16 13.31 1.49
C GLN A 44 -3.84 14.61 1.07
N PHE A 45 -3.25 15.75 1.42
CA PHE A 45 -3.76 17.05 1.02
C PHE A 45 -3.85 17.20 -0.50
N TRP A 46 -2.76 16.95 -1.23
CA TRP A 46 -2.78 17.12 -2.69
C TRP A 46 -3.63 16.09 -3.41
N ASN A 47 -3.66 14.83 -2.96
CA ASN A 47 -4.58 13.83 -3.54
C ASN A 47 -6.05 14.24 -3.40
N ARG A 48 -6.42 14.81 -2.25
CA ARG A 48 -7.76 15.32 -2.03
C ARG A 48 -8.07 16.52 -2.94
N VAL A 49 -7.16 17.49 -3.02
CA VAL A 49 -7.36 18.72 -3.80
C VAL A 49 -7.41 18.45 -5.31
N LEU A 50 -6.50 17.61 -5.82
CA LEU A 50 -6.33 17.40 -7.26
C LEU A 50 -7.23 16.31 -7.81
N LEU A 51 -7.44 15.24 -7.05
CA LEU A 51 -8.07 14.02 -7.55
C LEU A 51 -9.38 13.68 -6.81
N GLY A 52 -9.66 14.36 -5.68
CA GLY A 52 -10.83 14.07 -4.86
C GLY A 52 -10.71 12.76 -4.06
N TRP A 53 -9.50 12.22 -3.91
CA TRP A 53 -9.28 11.00 -3.14
C TRP A 53 -9.11 11.31 -1.65
N ARG A 54 -9.68 10.47 -0.79
CA ARG A 54 -9.49 10.52 0.67
C ARG A 54 -8.81 9.25 1.15
N TRP A 55 -7.95 9.38 2.16
CA TRP A 55 -7.33 8.24 2.81
C TRP A 55 -8.20 7.78 3.99
N GLU A 56 -8.38 6.48 4.12
CA GLU A 56 -9.02 5.82 5.25
C GLU A 56 -8.08 4.75 5.79
N ASP A 57 -7.87 4.73 7.11
CA ASP A 57 -7.06 3.70 7.76
C ASP A 57 -7.92 2.42 7.92
N GLU A 58 -7.31 1.25 7.76
CA GLU A 58 -7.96 -0.04 8.05
C GLU A 58 -7.76 -0.32 9.55
N TYR A 59 -8.88 -0.53 10.28
CA TYR A 59 -8.88 -0.69 11.75
C TYR A 59 -8.37 -2.06 12.20
#